data_AF-H3RLJ0-F1
#
_entry.id   AF-H3RLJ0-F1
#
_cell.length_a   1.000
_cell.length_b   1.000
_cell.length_c   1.000
_cell.angle_alpha   90.00
_cell.angle_beta   90.00
_cell.angle_gamma   90.00
#
_symmetry.space_group_name_H-M   'P 1'
#
loop_
_entity.id
_entity.type
_entity.pdbx_description
1 polymer ?
#
loop_
_entity_poly.entity_id
_entity_poly.type
_entity_poly.pdbx_seq_one_letter_code
_entity_poly.pdbx_strand_id
1 'polypeptide(L)' 'MKTSDVIAHYGSIARAAKALNLSRHSVYQWGEEVPPARQYELEVKTAGALISDYSREQAAGTPSGRRKRGKR' A
#
# COMPACT_ATOMS: atom_id res chain seq x y z
N MET A 1 -2.44 6.09 -1.18
CA MET A 1 -2.26 5.77 -2.61
C MET A 1 -3.61 5.43 -3.21
N LYS A 2 -3.86 5.79 -4.48
CA LYS A 2 -5.16 5.54 -5.09
C LYS A 2 -5.26 4.12 -5.64
N THR A 3 -6.44 3.53 -5.59
CA THR A 3 -6.73 2.22 -6.18
C THR A 3 -6.45 2.23 -7.69
N SER A 4 -6.76 3.34 -8.36
CA SER A 4 -6.48 3.52 -9.79
C SER A 4 -4.99 3.39 -10.14
N ASP A 5 -4.09 3.87 -9.27
CA ASP A 5 -2.64 3.79 -9.50
C ASP A 5 -2.17 2.34 -9.44
N VAL A 6 -2.71 1.56 -8.50
CA VAL A 6 -2.46 0.12 -8.38
C VAL A 6 -2.94 -0.60 -9.65
N ILE A 7 -4.16 -0.31 -10.08
CA ILE A 7 -4.74 -0.93 -11.28
C ILE A 7 -3.91 -0.59 -12.52
N ALA A 8 -3.46 0.66 -12.66
CA ALA A 8 -2.59 1.09 -13.75
C ALA A 8 -1.25 0.35 -13.73
N HIS A 9 -0.63 0.20 -12.56
CA HIS A 9 0.64 -0.51 -12.41
C HIS A 9 0.54 -2.00 -12.79
N TYR A 10 -0.48 -2.71 -12.30
CA TYR A 10 -0.67 -4.14 -12.59
C TYR A 10 -1.39 -4.39 -13.93
N GLY A 11 -1.96 -3.35 -14.53
CA GLY A 11 -2.77 -3.37 -15.76
C GLY A 11 -4.22 -3.84 -15.58
N SER A 12 -4.55 -4.55 -14.50
CA SER A 12 -5.94 -4.91 -14.19
C SER A 12 -6.16 -5.28 -12.73
N ILE A 13 -7.41 -5.18 -12.28
CA ILE A 13 -7.86 -5.62 -10.95
C ILE A 13 -7.53 -7.09 -10.71
N ALA A 14 -7.68 -7.95 -11.72
CA ALA A 14 -7.39 -9.38 -11.60
C ALA A 14 -5.91 -9.64 -11.35
N ARG A 15 -5.01 -8.90 -12.01
CA ARG A 15 -3.56 -9.01 -11.80
C ARG A 15 -3.14 -8.47 -10.45
N ALA A 16 -3.70 -7.32 -10.02
CA ALA A 16 -3.47 -6.77 -8.68
C ALA A 16 -3.93 -7.74 -7.58
N ALA A 17 -5.13 -8.31 -7.72
CA ALA A 17 -5.66 -9.31 -6.79
C ALA A 17 -4.75 -10.55 -6.71
N LYS A 18 -4.29 -11.06 -7.85
CA LYS A 18 -3.36 -12.20 -7.91
C LYS A 18 -2.03 -11.89 -7.23
N ALA A 19 -1.47 -10.70 -7.43
CA ALA A 19 -0.22 -10.28 -6.78
C ALA A 19 -0.35 -10.23 -5.25
N LEU A 20 -1.52 -9.85 -4.75
CA LEU A 20 -1.82 -9.77 -3.31
C LEU A 20 -2.40 -11.06 -2.71
N ASN A 21 -2.57 -12.10 -3.53
CA ASN A 21 -3.27 -13.33 -3.15
C ASN A 21 -4.66 -13.04 -2.55
N LEU A 22 -5.38 -12.11 -3.17
CA LEU A 22 -6.73 -11.68 -2.79
C LEU A 22 -7.75 -12.09 -3.86
N SER A 23 -9.02 -12.07 -3.46
CA SER A 23 -10.11 -12.12 -4.42
C SER A 23 -10.26 -10.77 -5.15
N ARG A 24 -10.79 -10.80 -6.38
CA ARG A 24 -11.15 -9.55 -7.10
C ARG A 24 -12.13 -8.69 -6.28
N HIS A 25 -13.07 -9.33 -5.58
CA HIS A 25 -14.03 -8.65 -4.72
C HIS A 25 -13.36 -7.82 -3.63
N SER A 26 -12.30 -8.36 -3.00
CA SER A 26 -11.53 -7.64 -1.99
C SER A 26 -10.90 -6.36 -2.54
N VAL A 27 -10.45 -6.36 -3.79
CA VAL A 27 -9.89 -5.16 -4.45
C VAL A 27 -10.97 -4.14 -4.78
N TYR A 28 -12.15 -4.60 -5.24
CA TYR A 28 -13.31 -3.71 -5.44
C TYR A 28 -13.75 -3.01 -4.14
N GLN A 29 -13.66 -3.71 -3.00
CA GLN A 29 -14.05 -3.16 -1.71
C GLN A 29 -13.13 -2.05 -1.18
N TRP A 30 -11.97 -1.81 -1.79
CA TRP A 30 -11.12 -0.70 -1.38
C TRP A 30 -11.75 0.67 -1.71
N GLY A 31 -12.54 0.77 -2.78
CA GLY A 31 -13.06 2.05 -3.24
C GLY A 31 -11.96 2.90 -3.90
N GLU A 32 -11.96 4.21 -3.64
CA GLU A 32 -10.99 5.14 -4.24
C GLU A 32 -9.56 4.94 -3.69
N GLU A 33 -9.45 4.62 -2.39
CA GLU A 33 -8.17 4.57 -1.69
C GLU A 33 -7.85 3.17 -1.18
N VAL A 34 -6.59 2.79 -1.31
CA VAL A 34 -6.12 1.49 -0.84
C VAL A 34 -5.98 1.52 0.69
N PRO A 35 -6.52 0.53 1.43
CA PRO A 35 -6.37 0.48 2.89
C PRO A 35 -4.90 0.49 3.32
N PRO A 36 -4.52 1.19 4.42
CA PRO A 36 -3.13 1.40 4.82
C PRO A 36 -2.28 0.12 4.86
N ALA A 37 -2.83 -0.97 5.42
CA ALA A 37 -2.15 -2.27 5.47
C ALA A 37 -1.77 -2.82 4.09
N ARG A 38 -2.62 -2.61 3.08
CA ARG A 38 -2.37 -3.06 1.70
C ARG A 38 -1.39 -2.15 0.97
N GLN A 39 -1.35 -0.87 1.31
CA GLN A 39 -0.36 0.04 0.74
C GLN A 39 1.07 -0.42 1.03
N TYR A 40 1.35 -0.81 2.28
CA TYR A 40 2.66 -1.35 2.65
C TYR A 40 2.99 -2.64 1.92
N GLU A 41 2.03 -3.56 1.83
CA GLU A 41 2.23 -4.83 1.13
C GLU A 41 2.53 -4.60 -0.35
N LEU A 42 1.82 -3.66 -0.97
CA LEU A 42 2.04 -3.24 -2.36
C LEU A 42 3.43 -2.62 -2.54
N GLU A 43 3.85 -1.74 -1.64
CA GLU A 43 5.19 -1.12 -1.69
C GLU A 43 6.30 -2.18 -1.67
N VAL A 44 6.20 -3.15 -0.76
CA VAL A 44 7.17 -4.25 -0.67
C VAL A 44 7.13 -5.13 -1.92
N LYS A 45 5.94 -5.52 -2.40
CA LYS A 45 5.79 -6.41 -3.57
C LYS A 45 6.18 -5.75 -4.89
N THR A 46 6.06 -4.43 -4.99
CA THR A 46 6.44 -3.66 -6.16
C THR A 46 7.86 -3.09 -6.06
N ALA A 47 8.63 -3.49 -5.03
CA ALA A 47 9.98 -3.01 -4.77
C ALA A 47 10.11 -1.47 -4.79
N GLY A 48 9.10 -0.78 -4.24
CA GLY A 48 9.06 0.68 -4.16
C GLY A 48 8.54 1.40 -5.41
N ALA A 49 8.08 0.69 -6.45
CA ALA A 49 7.43 1.34 -7.59
C ALA A 49 6.10 2.00 -7.20
N LEU A 50 5.40 1.43 -6.21
CA LEU A 50 4.27 2.05 -5.52
C LEU A 50 4.70 2.40 -4.10
N ILE A 51 4.51 3.65 -3.68
CA ILE A 51 4.90 4.11 -2.33
C ILE A 51 3.64 4.30 -1.49
N SER A 52 3.63 3.74 -0.28
CA SER A 52 2.54 3.95 0.67
C SER A 52 2.48 5.41 1.15
N ASP A 53 1.30 5.86 1.57
CA ASP A 53 1.13 7.22 2.09
C ASP A 53 2.02 7.44 3.32
N TYR A 54 2.17 6.43 4.17
CA TYR A 54 3.07 6.49 5.30
C TYR A 54 4.54 6.66 4.89
N SER A 55 5.04 5.86 3.95
CA SER A 55 6.43 6.00 3.48
C SER A 55 6.65 7.36 2.82
N ARG A 56 5.64 7.86 2.10
CA ARG A 56 5.65 9.20 1.50
C ARG A 56 5.70 10.31 2.55
N GLU A 57 4.91 10.20 3.61
CA GLU A 57 4.91 11.13 4.74
C GLU A 57 6.24 11.12 5.50
N GLN A 58 6.82 9.93 5.71
CA GLN A 58 8.13 9.78 6.35
C GLN A 58 9.26 10.39 5.51
N ALA A 59 9.20 10.26 4.18
CA ALA A 59 10.16 10.89 3.27
C ALA A 59 10.03 12.42 3.24
N ALA A 60 8.84 12.97 3.52
CA ALA A 60 8.56 14.40 3.52
C ALA A 60 9.00 15.15 4.79
N GLY A 61 9.54 14.46 5.80
CA GLY A 61 10.32 15.10 6.86
C GLY A 61 9.52 15.76 7.99
N THR A 62 8.68 15.00 8.70
CA THR A 62 8.37 15.31 10.12
C THR A 62 8.43 14.03 10.95
N PRO A 63 9.37 13.91 11.90
CA PRO A 63 9.51 12.72 12.71
C PRO A 63 8.41 12.68 13.78
N SER A 64 7.20 12.28 13.39
CA SER A 64 6.15 11.98 14.36
C SER A 64 6.30 10.54 14.84
N GLY A 65 6.80 10.39 16.08
CA GLY A 65 6.54 9.21 16.87
C GLY A 65 7.62 8.13 16.85
N ARG A 66 8.79 8.45 17.41
CA ARG A 66 9.69 7.48 18.04
C ARG A 66 8.90 6.60 19.04
N ARG A 67 8.36 5.45 18.60
CA ARG A 67 7.89 4.42 19.53
C ARG A 67 9.10 3.79 20.18
N LYS A 68 9.39 4.23 21.41
CA LYS A 68 10.32 3.57 22.32
C LYS A 68 9.94 2.08 22.38
N ARG A 69 10.74 1.22 21.75
CA ARG A 69 10.68 -0.22 22.00
C ARG A 69 11.09 -0.39 23.46
N GLY A 70 10.08 -0.60 24.31
CA GLY A 70 10.24 -0.78 25.74
C GLY A 70 11.27 -1.86 26.02
N LYS A 71 12.24 -1.50 26.86
CA LYS A 71 13.22 -2.39 27.47
C LYS A 71 12.47 -3.39 28.35
N ARG A 72 12.56 -4.68 28.04
CA ARG A 72 12.39 -5.78 28.98
C ARG A 72 13.41 -6.84 28.62
#